data_AF-A0A0Q6VXS7-F1
#
_entry.id   AF-A0A0Q6VXS7-F1
#
_cell.length_a   1.000
_cell.length_b   1.000
_cell.length_c   1.000
_cell.angle_alpha   90.00
_cell.angle_beta   90.00
_cell.angle_gamma   90.00
#
_symmetry.space_group_name_H-M   'P 1'
#
loop_
_entity.id
_entity.type
_entity.pdbx_description
1 polymer ?
#
loop_
_entity_poly.entity_id
_entity_poly.type
_entity_poly.pdbx_seq_one_letter_code
_entity_poly.pdbx_strand_id
1 'polypeptide(L)'
;MLRTPFSWTDQNVAILRQMVNEGHSASQIGARIGTSRNAVIGKALRMQIALAGSRGKPSRQTAQTRSARRVSHLPRAISHLQDIDAPAISAEPVVPEVVVPVEFALLEAHHCKFPIDDNIGPHMLCCGARRLKGSYCAEHAALTRGRGTESERKASSIGRAAL
;
A
#
# COMPACT_ATOMS: atom_id res chain seq x y z
N MET A 1 -15.47 29.70 -16.59
CA MET A 1 -14.91 28.93 -17.72
C MET A 1 -15.06 27.46 -17.41
N LEU A 2 -15.94 26.73 -18.11
CA LEU A 2 -16.11 25.29 -17.90
C LEU A 2 -14.90 24.58 -18.52
N ARG A 3 -14.05 23.99 -17.68
CA ARG A 3 -12.92 23.18 -18.14
C ARG A 3 -13.44 21.79 -18.48
N THR A 4 -13.64 21.51 -19.77
CA THR A 4 -14.04 20.18 -20.22
C THR A 4 -12.94 19.18 -19.83
N PRO A 5 -13.24 18.12 -19.06
CA PRO A 5 -12.24 17.13 -18.72
C PRO A 5 -11.81 16.36 -19.98
N PHE A 6 -10.51 16.21 -20.18
CA PHE A 6 -9.95 15.43 -21.28
C PHE A 6 -10.43 13.97 -21.20
N SER A 7 -10.89 13.41 -22.33
CA SER A 7 -11.32 12.02 -22.46
C SER A 7 -10.43 11.24 -23.45
N TRP A 8 -10.21 9.97 -23.15
CA TRP A 8 -9.52 9.04 -24.05
C TRP A 8 -10.48 8.55 -25.14
N THR A 9 -10.64 9.36 -26.19
CA THR A 9 -11.35 8.97 -27.42
C THR A 9 -10.50 8.02 -28.27
N ASP A 10 -11.13 7.29 -29.19
CA ASP A 10 -10.43 6.40 -30.12
C ASP A 10 -9.41 7.17 -30.98
N GLN A 11 -9.72 8.40 -31.37
CA GLN A 11 -8.80 9.30 -32.06
C GLN A 11 -7.54 9.58 -31.23
N ASN A 12 -7.69 9.91 -29.94
CA ASN A 12 -6.56 10.17 -29.05
C ASN A 12 -5.72 8.90 -28.82
N VAL A 13 -6.36 7.73 -28.78
CA VAL A 13 -5.67 6.43 -28.70
C VAL A 13 -4.92 6.11 -29.99
N ALA A 14 -5.46 6.44 -31.16
CA ALA A 14 -4.79 6.28 -32.44
C ALA A 14 -3.54 7.16 -32.53
N ILE A 15 -3.63 8.43 -32.13
CA ILE A 15 -2.48 9.35 -32.07
C ILE A 15 -1.40 8.80 -31.11
N LEU A 16 -1.81 8.29 -29.94
CA LEU A 16 -0.87 7.67 -28.99
C LEU A 16 -0.11 6.50 -29.64
N ARG A 17 -0.80 5.59 -30.32
CA ARG A 17 -0.18 4.43 -30.99
C ARG A 17 0.79 4.87 -32.08
N GLN A 18 0.37 5.82 -32.92
CA GLN A 18 1.19 6.36 -33.99
C GLN A 18 2.47 6.97 -33.44
N MET A 19 2.36 7.90 -32.49
CA MET A 19 3.53 8.60 -31.96
C MET A 19 4.48 7.69 -31.18
N VAL A 20 3.95 6.63 -30.55
CA VAL A 20 4.78 5.60 -29.92
C VAL A 20 5.63 4.87 -30.97
N ASN A 21 5.04 4.48 -32.10
CA ASN A 21 5.78 3.83 -33.20
C ASN A 21 6.83 4.76 -33.81
N GLU A 22 6.56 6.06 -33.84
CA GLU A 22 7.50 7.12 -34.23
C GLU A 22 8.61 7.35 -33.18
N GLY A 23 8.53 6.72 -32.01
CA GLY A 23 9.54 6.82 -30.96
C GLY A 23 9.43 8.05 -30.06
N HIS A 24 8.29 8.74 -30.06
CA HIS A 24 8.08 9.91 -29.20
C HIS A 24 8.01 9.55 -27.71
N SER A 25 8.48 10.47 -26.87
CA SER A 25 8.39 10.34 -25.41
C SER A 25 6.97 10.65 -24.90
N ALA A 26 6.64 10.13 -23.70
CA ALA A 26 5.33 10.35 -23.09
C ALA A 26 4.97 11.84 -22.88
N SER A 27 5.96 12.71 -22.63
CA SER A 27 5.73 14.15 -22.49
C SER A 27 5.33 14.80 -23.82
N GLN A 28 5.98 14.40 -24.92
CA GLN A 28 5.66 14.91 -26.27
C GLN A 28 4.27 14.44 -26.72
N ILE A 29 3.95 13.17 -26.47
CA ILE A 29 2.63 12.60 -26.76
C ILE A 29 1.55 13.34 -25.94
N GLY A 30 1.82 13.59 -24.66
CA GLY A 30 0.90 14.33 -23.78
C GLY A 30 0.64 15.75 -24.27
N ALA A 31 1.70 16.47 -24.67
CA ALA A 31 1.58 17.81 -25.25
C ALA A 31 0.75 17.81 -26.56
N ARG A 32 0.88 16.78 -27.39
CA ARG A 32 0.12 16.66 -28.65
C ARG A 32 -1.36 16.40 -28.44
N ILE A 33 -1.70 15.54 -27.48
CA ILE A 33 -3.07 15.08 -27.24
C ILE A 33 -3.80 16.00 -26.22
N GLY A 34 -3.07 16.82 -25.47
CA GLY A 34 -3.63 17.69 -24.43
C GLY A 34 -3.81 16.98 -23.09
N THR A 35 -2.92 16.05 -22.75
CA THR A 35 -2.94 15.29 -21.50
C THR A 35 -1.57 15.27 -20.81
N SER A 36 -1.52 14.88 -19.54
CA SER A 36 -0.25 14.86 -18.80
C SER A 36 0.64 13.68 -19.17
N ARG A 37 1.96 13.81 -18.99
CA ARG A 37 2.92 12.70 -19.14
C ARG A 37 2.47 11.44 -18.40
N ASN A 38 1.99 11.60 -17.16
CA ASN A 38 1.57 10.48 -16.33
C ASN A 38 0.27 9.83 -16.84
N ALA A 39 -0.64 10.62 -17.41
CA ALA A 39 -1.83 10.09 -18.05
C ALA A 39 -1.48 9.23 -19.28
N VAL A 40 -0.52 9.66 -20.11
CA VAL A 40 -0.01 8.87 -21.25
C VAL A 40 0.63 7.57 -20.77
N ILE A 41 1.54 7.64 -19.79
CA ILE A 41 2.20 6.45 -19.22
C ILE A 41 1.17 5.46 -18.68
N GLY A 42 0.20 5.94 -17.89
CA GLY A 42 -0.85 5.10 -17.33
C GLY A 42 -1.74 4.46 -18.40
N LYS A 43 -2.09 5.21 -19.46
CA LYS A 43 -2.88 4.67 -20.57
C LYS A 43 -2.09 3.61 -21.35
N ALA A 44 -0.84 3.89 -21.70
CA ALA A 44 0.03 2.97 -22.42
C ALA A 44 0.23 1.67 -21.63
N LEU A 45 0.47 1.74 -20.32
CA LEU A 45 0.63 0.56 -19.46
C LEU A 45 -0.62 -0.32 -19.44
N ARG A 46 -1.81 0.26 -19.28
CA ARG A 46 -3.09 -0.48 -19.32
C ARG A 46 -3.38 -1.10 -20.69
N MET A 47 -2.84 -0.52 -21.75
CA MET A 47 -2.97 -1.01 -23.13
C MET A 47 -1.80 -1.89 -23.58
N GLN A 48 -0.82 -2.16 -22.70
CA GLN A 48 0.40 -2.91 -23.01
C GLN A 48 1.21 -2.35 -24.19
N ILE A 49 1.20 -1.02 -24.36
CA ILE A 49 1.98 -0.32 -25.38
C ILE A 49 3.34 0.09 -24.79
N ALA A 50 4.43 -0.34 -25.40
CA ALA A 50 5.79 0.01 -24.96
C ALA A 50 6.17 1.42 -25.40
N LEU A 51 6.36 2.33 -24.44
CA LEU A 51 6.81 3.71 -24.72
C LEU A 51 8.32 3.77 -24.99
N ALA A 52 8.73 4.63 -25.92
CA ALA A 52 10.14 4.94 -26.15
C ALA A 52 10.78 5.53 -24.88
N GLY A 53 11.98 5.05 -24.53
CA GLY A 53 12.65 5.41 -23.28
C GLY A 53 12.08 4.74 -22.03
N SER A 54 11.04 3.89 -22.15
CA SER A 54 10.53 3.06 -21.05
C SER A 54 11.44 1.87 -20.71
N ARG A 55 12.71 1.90 -21.11
CA ARG A 55 13.76 1.06 -20.51
C ARG A 55 14.11 1.53 -19.09
N GLY A 56 13.09 1.86 -18.30
CA GLY A 56 13.15 1.46 -16.91
C GLY A 56 13.04 -0.05 -16.96
N LYS A 57 14.18 -0.74 -16.85
CA LYS A 57 14.25 -2.14 -16.45
C LYS A 57 13.07 -2.36 -15.50
N PRO A 58 12.22 -3.41 -15.63
CA PRO A 58 11.47 -3.79 -14.46
C PRO A 58 12.57 -3.93 -13.42
N SER A 59 12.58 -3.04 -12.44
CA SER A 59 13.21 -3.39 -11.22
C SER A 59 12.29 -4.52 -10.74
N ARG A 60 12.51 -5.74 -11.28
CA ARG A 60 13.25 -6.74 -10.54
C ARG A 60 14.30 -5.96 -9.76
N GLN A 61 13.83 -5.29 -8.71
CA GLN A 61 14.27 -5.55 -7.38
C GLN A 61 14.35 -7.07 -7.43
N THR A 62 15.53 -7.56 -7.87
CA THR A 62 16.24 -8.56 -7.11
C THR A 62 15.80 -8.23 -5.72
N ALA A 63 14.84 -9.03 -5.24
CA ALA A 63 14.49 -9.07 -3.85
C ALA A 63 15.87 -9.10 -3.24
N GLN A 64 16.34 -7.92 -2.80
CA GLN A 64 17.48 -7.85 -1.94
C GLN A 64 16.94 -8.74 -0.88
N THR A 65 17.57 -9.90 -0.79
CA THR A 65 17.44 -10.85 0.25
C THR A 65 17.63 -10.04 1.52
N ARG A 66 16.55 -9.36 1.94
CA ARG A 66 16.28 -9.00 3.29
C ARG A 66 16.11 -10.38 3.84
N SER A 67 17.27 -10.90 4.23
CA SER A 67 17.47 -12.06 5.06
C SER A 67 16.17 -12.23 5.79
N ALA A 68 15.47 -13.32 5.48
CA ALA A 68 14.40 -13.79 6.29
C ALA A 68 15.03 -13.96 7.68
N ARG A 69 15.00 -12.89 8.47
CA ARG A 69 15.04 -13.01 9.91
C ARG A 69 13.68 -13.60 10.18
N ARG A 70 13.60 -14.93 9.98
CA ARG A 70 12.71 -15.79 10.74
C ARG A 70 12.95 -15.34 12.17
N VAL A 71 12.09 -14.47 12.66
CA VAL A 71 11.81 -14.49 14.08
C VAL A 71 11.04 -15.79 14.20
N SER A 72 11.80 -16.85 14.47
CA SER A 72 11.26 -18.06 15.04
C SER A 72 10.46 -17.61 16.24
N HIS A 73 9.14 -17.58 16.11
CA HIS A 73 8.25 -17.58 17.25
C HIS A 73 8.36 -18.99 17.86
N LEU A 74 9.52 -19.30 18.44
CA LEU A 74 9.60 -20.36 19.42
C LEU A 74 8.86 -19.80 20.64
N PRO A 75 7.85 -20.50 21.17
CA PRO A 75 7.30 -20.14 22.46
C PRO A 75 8.44 -20.27 23.47
N ARG A 76 8.82 -19.16 24.09
CA ARG A 76 9.76 -19.17 25.21
C ARG A 76 9.05 -19.90 26.35
N ALA A 77 9.38 -21.17 26.55
CA ALA A 77 9.10 -21.86 27.79
C ALA A 77 9.86 -21.12 28.90
N ILE A 78 9.14 -20.39 29.75
CA ILE A 78 9.70 -19.81 30.95
C ILE A 78 9.55 -20.86 32.05
N SER A 79 10.67 -21.49 32.39
CA SER A 79 10.79 -22.41 33.51
C SER A 79 10.55 -21.70 34.84
N HIS A 80 9.69 -22.33 35.63
CA HIS A 80 9.41 -22.14 37.06
C HIS A 80 10.61 -21.68 37.91
N LEU A 81 10.45 -20.54 38.60
CA LEU A 81 10.91 -20.20 39.96
C LEU A 81 10.02 -19.00 40.38
N GLN A 82 9.36 -18.87 41.54
CA GLN A 82 9.41 -19.54 42.83
C GLN A 82 8.12 -19.11 43.59
N ASP A 83 7.58 -19.98 44.45
CA ASP A 83 6.40 -19.75 45.29
C ASP A 83 6.49 -18.47 46.14
N ILE A 84 5.47 -17.62 46.07
CA ILE A 84 5.05 -16.73 47.16
C ILE A 84 3.51 -16.67 47.16
N ASP A 85 2.94 -16.91 48.33
CA ASP A 85 1.52 -17.16 48.61
C ASP A 85 0.62 -15.90 48.63
N ALA A 86 -0.67 -16.14 48.41
CA ALA A 86 -1.88 -15.30 48.65
C ALA A 86 -2.32 -14.21 47.64
N PRO A 87 -3.64 -13.89 47.54
CA PRO A 87 -4.85 -14.74 47.59
C PRO A 87 -5.72 -14.60 46.31
N ALA A 88 -6.65 -15.55 46.13
CA ALA A 88 -7.47 -15.74 44.95
C ALA A 88 -8.42 -14.57 44.62
N ILE A 89 -8.24 -13.98 43.43
CA ILE A 89 -9.32 -13.31 42.69
C ILE A 89 -9.62 -14.22 41.49
N SER A 90 -10.84 -14.73 41.44
CA SER A 90 -11.35 -15.55 40.33
C SER A 90 -11.42 -14.70 39.06
N ALA A 91 -10.31 -14.60 38.34
CA ALA A 91 -10.30 -14.13 36.97
C ALA A 91 -10.71 -15.30 36.08
N GLU A 92 -11.89 -15.22 35.47
CA GLU A 92 -12.18 -16.06 34.31
C GLU A 92 -11.00 -15.92 33.33
N PRO A 93 -10.48 -17.01 32.75
CA PRO A 93 -9.38 -16.93 31.82
C PRO A 93 -9.85 -16.14 30.60
N VAL A 94 -9.39 -14.88 30.50
CA VAL A 94 -9.46 -14.12 29.25
C VAL A 94 -8.60 -14.88 28.26
N VAL A 95 -9.24 -15.70 27.43
CA VAL A 95 -8.60 -16.31 26.28
C VAL A 95 -8.05 -15.16 25.43
N PRO A 96 -6.74 -15.12 25.14
CA PRO A 96 -6.21 -14.11 24.23
C PRO A 96 -6.85 -14.36 22.88
N GLU A 97 -7.70 -13.41 22.46
CA GLU A 97 -8.38 -13.44 21.16
C GLU A 97 -7.31 -13.54 20.07
N VAL A 98 -7.16 -14.75 19.52
CA VAL A 98 -6.23 -15.01 18.42
C VAL A 98 -6.77 -14.24 17.22
N VAL A 99 -6.14 -13.12 16.88
CA VAL A 99 -6.50 -12.38 15.67
C VAL A 99 -6.01 -13.19 14.46
N VAL A 100 -6.92 -13.96 13.89
CA VAL A 100 -6.67 -14.69 12.64
C VAL A 100 -6.72 -13.68 11.49
N PRO A 101 -5.78 -13.72 10.53
CA PRO A 101 -5.85 -12.92 9.32
C PRO A 101 -7.18 -13.13 8.58
N VAL A 102 -7.78 -12.05 8.12
CA VAL A 102 -9.10 -12.03 7.47
C VAL A 102 -8.92 -11.75 5.98
N GLU A 103 -9.64 -12.47 5.13
CA GLU A 103 -9.66 -12.17 3.69
C GLU A 103 -10.15 -10.75 3.42
N PHE A 104 -9.57 -10.09 2.42
CA PHE A 104 -9.90 -8.72 2.06
C PHE A 104 -11.40 -8.52 1.82
N ALA A 105 -12.06 -9.48 1.17
CA ALA A 105 -13.49 -9.45 0.91
C ALA A 105 -14.36 -9.49 2.19
N LEU A 106 -13.84 -10.01 3.29
CA LEU A 106 -14.53 -10.16 4.57
C LEU A 106 -14.15 -9.07 5.59
N LEU A 107 -13.35 -8.08 5.21
CA LEU A 107 -12.94 -7.01 6.11
C LEU A 107 -14.07 -6.02 6.38
N GLU A 108 -14.47 -5.94 7.65
CA GLU A 108 -15.34 -4.89 8.13
C GLU A 108 -14.66 -3.52 8.25
N ALA A 109 -15.45 -2.49 8.52
CA ALA A 109 -14.99 -1.11 8.66
C ALA A 109 -14.01 -0.92 9.83
N HIS A 110 -14.12 -1.77 10.87
CA HIS A 110 -13.34 -1.70 12.10
C HIS A 110 -12.09 -2.60 12.09
N HIS A 111 -11.89 -3.39 11.03
CA HIS A 111 -10.72 -4.25 10.87
C HIS A 111 -9.52 -3.51 10.26
N CYS A 112 -8.33 -3.89 10.70
CA CYS A 112 -7.05 -3.46 10.16
C CYS A 112 -6.85 -4.04 8.75
N LYS A 113 -6.66 -3.16 7.76
CA LYS A 113 -6.57 -3.50 6.34
C LYS A 113 -5.14 -3.70 5.83
N PHE A 114 -4.20 -3.96 6.74
CA PHE A 114 -2.80 -4.17 6.37
C PHE A 114 -2.64 -5.55 5.72
N PRO A 115 -2.09 -5.64 4.49
CA PRO A 115 -1.90 -6.91 3.80
C PRO A 115 -0.80 -7.73 4.49
N ILE A 116 -1.08 -9.00 4.78
CA ILE A 116 -0.13 -9.93 5.42
C ILE A 116 0.68 -10.70 4.37
N ASP A 117 0.12 -10.87 3.17
CA ASP A 117 0.75 -11.54 2.05
C ASP A 117 0.82 -10.65 0.80
N ASP A 118 1.54 -11.12 -0.21
CA ASP A 118 1.68 -10.44 -1.50
C ASP A 118 0.56 -10.82 -2.50
N ASN A 119 -0.50 -11.52 -2.05
CA ASN A 119 -1.59 -11.90 -2.94
C ASN A 119 -2.38 -10.65 -3.33
N ILE A 120 -2.81 -10.58 -4.60
CA ILE A 120 -3.65 -9.48 -5.10
C ILE A 120 -5.02 -10.05 -5.47
N GLY A 121 -6.06 -9.55 -4.81
CA GLY A 121 -7.44 -9.96 -5.07
C GLY A 121 -8.29 -10.04 -3.81
N PRO A 122 -9.53 -10.56 -3.93
CA PRO A 122 -10.48 -10.64 -2.82
C PRO A 122 -10.02 -11.55 -1.68
N HIS A 123 -9.20 -12.56 -1.99
CA HIS A 123 -8.64 -13.53 -1.03
C HIS A 123 -7.31 -13.08 -0.41
N MET A 124 -6.85 -11.86 -0.69
CA MET A 124 -5.66 -11.30 -0.04
C MET A 124 -5.89 -11.25 1.47
N LEU A 125 -4.98 -11.83 2.26
CA LEU A 125 -5.12 -11.84 3.70
C LEU A 125 -4.69 -10.50 4.30
N CYS A 126 -5.53 -9.99 5.19
CA CYS A 126 -5.28 -8.76 5.93
C CYS A 126 -5.26 -9.02 7.44
N CYS A 127 -4.58 -8.14 8.18
CA CYS A 127 -4.38 -8.29 9.61
C CYS A 127 -5.65 -8.55 10.43
N GLY A 128 -6.78 -7.92 10.11
CA GLY A 128 -8.06 -8.18 10.80
C GLY A 128 -8.20 -7.56 12.18
N ALA A 129 -7.11 -7.25 12.90
CA ALA A 129 -7.14 -6.66 14.24
C ALA A 129 -7.94 -5.34 14.29
N ARG A 130 -8.46 -4.96 15.45
CA ARG A 130 -9.19 -3.69 15.60
C ARG A 130 -8.33 -2.49 15.21
N ARG A 131 -8.82 -1.66 14.30
CA ARG A 131 -8.15 -0.42 13.88
C ARG A 131 -8.17 0.62 15.00
N LEU A 132 -7.17 1.51 15.01
CA LEU A 132 -7.13 2.67 15.90
C LEU A 132 -7.72 3.91 15.20
N LYS A 133 -6.90 4.61 14.41
CA LYS A 133 -7.26 5.77 13.58
C LYS A 133 -6.71 5.57 12.18
N GLY A 134 -7.53 5.85 11.16
CA GLY A 134 -7.24 5.43 9.78
C GLY A 134 -7.43 3.92 9.60
N SER A 135 -6.86 3.33 8.54
CA SER A 135 -7.19 1.96 8.10
C SER A 135 -6.47 0.83 8.84
N TYR A 136 -5.60 1.13 9.81
CA TYR A 136 -4.70 0.16 10.43
C TYR A 136 -4.79 0.13 11.96
N CYS A 137 -4.42 -0.99 12.57
CA CYS A 137 -4.17 -1.12 14.01
C CYS A 137 -2.90 -0.35 14.42
N ALA A 138 -2.62 -0.24 15.73
CA ALA A 138 -1.48 0.53 16.22
C ALA A 138 -0.13 0.07 15.63
N GLU A 139 0.07 -1.24 15.55
CA GLU A 139 1.29 -1.85 15.02
C GLU A 139 1.47 -1.56 13.52
N HIS A 140 0.46 -1.88 12.71
CA HIS A 140 0.52 -1.67 11.26
C HIS A 140 0.47 -0.18 10.87
N ALA A 141 -0.13 0.68 11.69
CA ALA A 141 -0.02 2.12 11.52
C ALA A 141 1.43 2.62 11.73
N ALA A 142 2.21 2.00 12.61
CA ALA A 142 3.62 2.34 12.80
C ALA A 142 4.47 1.90 11.60
N LEU A 143 4.17 0.74 11.01
CA LEU A 143 4.89 0.22 9.82
C LEU A 143 4.67 1.07 8.56
N THR A 144 3.48 1.65 8.40
CA THR A 144 3.14 2.45 7.21
C THR A 144 3.58 3.90 7.28
N ARG A 145 3.90 4.42 8.48
CA ARG A 145 4.39 5.79 8.65
C ARG A 145 5.90 5.86 8.42
N GLY A 146 6.29 6.32 7.23
CA GLY A 146 7.67 6.77 6.99
C GLY A 146 7.96 8.13 7.65
N ARG A 147 9.20 8.64 7.50
CA ARG A 147 9.59 10.00 7.93
C ARG A 147 8.79 11.14 7.25
N GLY A 148 7.92 10.80 6.30
CA GLY A 148 7.27 11.73 5.38
C GLY A 148 8.26 12.31 4.36
N THR A 149 7.74 12.62 3.19
CA THR A 149 8.39 13.55 2.25
C THR A 149 8.39 14.96 2.84
N GLU A 150 9.26 15.83 2.34
CA GLU A 150 9.33 17.22 2.81
C GLU A 150 7.99 17.96 2.66
N SER A 151 7.28 17.72 1.56
CA SER A 151 5.95 18.26 1.30
C SER A 151 4.90 17.78 2.32
N GLU A 152 4.92 16.49 2.68
CA GLU A 152 4.01 15.94 3.70
C GLU A 152 4.29 16.54 5.10
N ARG A 153 5.55 16.78 5.44
CA ARG A 153 5.92 17.46 6.69
C ARG A 153 5.44 18.91 6.73
N LYS A 154 5.63 19.65 5.63
CA LYS A 154 5.19 21.04 5.49
C LYS A 154 3.66 21.16 5.55
N ALA A 155 2.93 20.24 4.93
CA ALA A 155 1.46 20.20 5.01
C ALA A 155 0.97 19.89 6.43
N SER A 156 1.64 18.96 7.13
CA SER A 156 1.29 18.59 8.50
C SER A 156 1.55 19.72 9.51
N SER A 157 2.59 20.53 9.31
CA SER A 157 2.86 21.70 10.18
C SER A 157 1.83 22.82 9.99
N ILE A 158 1.33 23.01 8.77
CA ILE A 158 0.30 24.03 8.49
C ILE A 158 -1.04 23.65 9.16
N GLY A 159 -1.43 22.37 9.11
CA GLY A 159 -2.68 21.90 9.74
C GLY A 159 -2.68 21.94 11.27
N ARG A 160 -1.51 22.00 11.91
CA ARG A 160 -1.37 22.07 13.38
C ARG A 160 -1.36 23.48 13.93
N ALA A 161 -1.14 24.49 13.09
CA ALA A 161 -1.13 25.90 13.47
C ALA A 161 -2.51 26.58 13.31
N ALA A 162 -3.53 25.83 12.86
CA ALA A 162 -4.88 26.31 12.60
C ALA A 162 -5.92 25.83 13.64
N LEU A 163 -5.47 25.34 14.80
CA LEU A 163 -6.26 25.02 15.99
C LEU A 163 -5.69 25.79 17.17
#